data_AF-A0A8J7YSZ8-F1
#
_entry.id   AF-A0A8J7YSZ8-F1
#
_cell.length_a   1.000
_cell.length_b   1.000
_cell.length_c   1.000
_cell.angle_alpha   90.00
_cell.angle_beta   90.00
_cell.angle_gamma   90.00
#
_symmetry.space_group_name_H-M   'P 1'
#
loop_
_entity.id
_entity.type
_entity.pdbx_description
1 polymer ?
#
loop_
_entity_poly.entity_id
_entity_poly.type
_entity_poly.pdbx_seq_one_letter_code
_entity_poly.pdbx_strand_id
1 'polypeptide(L)'
;MASGSQNSRPPRGSPANIISRLLSLRGKREGVAIAFLISGLFTALMLIAAPFFILTYLLVPVIGFALPYYMGNRRIRNILLAGLVFLLVVALMTDVSYSNVIYSSHDVVPGTVPPGSNITFQGGGVTPSMGNGHTVFTFEATVLSNAGNHTLSPAHVVILKLSDLGTVVNSTMMVESTSSSSTGKTVTTFVYNTTLASGLVFVYYFALNSSGTWIKTSVSTASTATPSSTFVSLMSSGIIISDSVGTFIFVGIFYFGIVFVFLLIRQNNRRKDRLLAMRPNPMKEANDRSGKNTSPPKTQYRGMPRRQEPRTVKKEKWTCSSCGAEVSEDAEVCSSCGEKFD
;
A
#
# COMPACT_ATOMS: atom_id res chain seq x y z
N MET A 1 -36.91 50.22 -0.42
CA MET A 1 -35.87 49.41 0.26
C MET A 1 -35.61 48.18 -0.59
N ALA A 2 -34.54 48.21 -1.39
CA ALA A 2 -34.12 47.08 -2.22
C ALA A 2 -32.79 46.57 -1.65
N SER A 3 -32.79 45.39 -1.02
CA SER A 3 -31.56 44.76 -0.54
C SER A 3 -30.92 43.99 -1.69
N GLY A 4 -29.78 44.48 -2.14
CA GLY A 4 -28.95 43.83 -3.14
C GLY A 4 -28.26 42.60 -2.52
N SER A 5 -28.68 41.41 -2.96
CA SER A 5 -27.96 40.17 -2.72
C SER A 5 -26.65 40.20 -3.51
N GLN A 6 -25.54 40.46 -2.82
CA GLN A 6 -24.20 40.38 -3.40
C GLN A 6 -23.85 38.91 -3.64
N ASN A 7 -23.89 38.51 -4.91
CA ASN A 7 -23.34 37.25 -5.42
C ASN A 7 -21.81 37.26 -5.24
N SER A 8 -21.33 36.85 -4.07
CA SER A 8 -19.91 36.60 -3.80
C SER A 8 -19.46 35.35 -4.55
N ARG A 9 -18.94 35.53 -5.77
CA ARG A 9 -18.26 34.45 -6.49
C ARG A 9 -17.04 34.01 -5.65
N PRO A 10 -16.90 32.71 -5.33
CA PRO A 10 -15.78 32.24 -4.53
C PRO A 10 -14.45 32.52 -5.24
N PRO A 11 -13.37 32.81 -4.50
CA PRO A 11 -12.08 33.15 -5.07
C PRO A 11 -11.59 32.07 -6.03
N ARG A 12 -11.14 32.49 -7.23
CA ARG A 12 -10.48 31.62 -8.22
C ARG A 12 -9.21 31.07 -7.59
N GLY A 13 -9.27 29.82 -7.10
CA GLY A 13 -8.14 29.14 -6.45
C GLY A 13 -8.51 28.36 -5.19
N SER A 14 -9.75 28.46 -4.67
CA SER A 14 -10.12 27.64 -3.51
C SER A 14 -10.10 26.14 -3.84
N PRO A 15 -9.65 25.26 -2.92
CA PRO A 15 -9.64 23.81 -3.14
C PRO A 15 -11.03 23.24 -3.50
N ALA A 16 -12.10 23.90 -3.04
CA ALA A 16 -13.47 23.56 -3.41
C ALA A 16 -13.75 23.72 -4.93
N ASN A 17 -13.14 24.72 -5.58
CA ASN A 17 -13.26 24.91 -7.03
C ASN A 17 -12.48 23.85 -7.83
N ILE A 18 -11.46 23.22 -7.25
CA ILE A 18 -10.71 22.14 -7.90
C ILE A 18 -11.51 20.84 -7.85
N ILE A 19 -12.11 20.53 -6.69
CA ILE A 19 -12.93 19.32 -6.51
C ILE A 19 -14.17 19.37 -7.41
N SER A 20 -14.86 20.51 -7.50
CA SER A 20 -16.04 20.63 -8.37
C SER A 20 -15.69 20.43 -9.85
N ARG A 21 -14.54 20.96 -10.30
CA ARG A 21 -14.02 20.70 -11.65
C ARG A 21 -13.69 19.22 -11.87
N LEU A 22 -13.05 18.56 -10.90
CA LEU A 22 -12.76 17.12 -10.99
C LEU A 22 -14.04 16.29 -11.06
N LEU A 23 -15.06 16.63 -10.27
CA LEU A 23 -16.36 15.98 -10.31
C LEU A 23 -17.09 16.22 -11.64
N SER A 24 -16.89 17.38 -12.27
CA SER A 24 -17.48 17.66 -13.60
C SER A 24 -16.91 16.79 -14.73
N LEU A 25 -15.75 16.16 -14.51
CA LEU A 25 -15.13 15.21 -15.45
C LEU A 25 -15.61 13.77 -15.26
N ARG A 26 -16.46 13.51 -14.26
CA ARG A 26 -17.00 12.18 -13.98
C ARG A 26 -17.77 11.65 -15.20
N GLY A 27 -17.43 10.44 -15.62
CA GLY A 27 -18.03 9.77 -16.79
C GLY A 27 -17.40 10.15 -18.14
N LYS A 28 -16.51 11.15 -18.20
CA LYS A 28 -15.73 11.46 -19.41
C LYS A 28 -14.48 10.59 -19.48
N ARG A 29 -14.00 10.29 -20.70
CA ARG A 29 -12.76 9.50 -20.91
C ARG A 29 -11.55 10.16 -20.25
N GLU A 30 -11.48 11.49 -20.29
CA GLU A 30 -10.42 12.29 -19.67
C GLU A 30 -10.39 12.14 -18.14
N GLY A 31 -11.57 12.14 -17.50
CA GLY A 31 -11.67 11.95 -16.05
C GLY A 31 -11.11 10.60 -15.60
N VAL A 32 -11.30 9.55 -16.41
CA VAL A 32 -10.74 8.23 -16.13
C VAL A 32 -9.21 8.23 -16.25
N ALA A 33 -8.65 8.84 -17.31
CA ALA A 33 -7.20 8.94 -17.48
C ALA A 33 -6.54 9.72 -16.32
N ILE A 34 -7.14 10.83 -15.91
CA ILE A 34 -6.69 11.63 -14.77
C ILE A 34 -6.72 10.79 -13.47
N ALA A 35 -7.78 9.99 -13.27
CA ALA A 35 -7.88 9.12 -12.09
C ALA A 35 -6.73 8.10 -12.01
N PHE A 36 -6.32 7.54 -13.15
CA PHE A 36 -5.18 6.63 -13.23
C PHE A 36 -3.86 7.34 -12.94
N LEU A 37 -3.65 8.53 -13.48
CA LEU A 37 -2.46 9.33 -13.19
C LEU A 37 -2.35 9.68 -11.71
N ILE A 38 -3.45 10.11 -11.08
CA ILE A 38 -3.49 10.43 -9.65
C ILE A 38 -3.24 9.16 -8.82
N SER A 39 -3.88 8.05 -9.16
CA SER A 39 -3.70 6.78 -8.46
C SER A 39 -2.25 6.29 -8.56
N GLY A 40 -1.64 6.36 -9.75
CA GLY A 40 -0.25 6.00 -9.99
C GLY A 40 0.71 6.90 -9.23
N LEU A 41 0.51 8.22 -9.26
CA LEU A 41 1.35 9.18 -8.53
C LEU A 41 1.26 8.98 -7.02
N PHE A 42 0.05 8.81 -6.48
CA PHE A 42 -0.17 8.56 -5.06
C PHE A 42 0.47 7.24 -4.62
N THR A 43 0.34 6.20 -5.44
CA THR A 43 0.98 4.90 -5.21
C THR A 43 2.50 5.02 -5.20
N ALA A 44 3.08 5.71 -6.18
CA ALA A 44 4.51 5.95 -6.24
C ALA A 44 5.01 6.69 -4.98
N LEU A 45 4.28 7.72 -4.54
CA LEU A 45 4.61 8.46 -3.33
C LEU A 45 4.56 7.56 -2.07
N MET A 46 3.56 6.70 -1.95
CA MET A 46 3.46 5.76 -0.82
C MET A 46 4.59 4.73 -0.84
N LEU A 47 4.95 4.20 -2.02
CA LEU A 47 6.06 3.24 -2.16
C LEU A 47 7.41 3.87 -1.81
N ILE A 48 7.63 5.13 -2.20
CA ILE A 48 8.86 5.85 -1.84
C ILE A 48 8.91 6.13 -0.33
N ALA A 49 7.79 6.55 0.27
CA ALA A 49 7.75 6.89 1.69
C ALA A 49 7.79 5.66 2.62
N ALA A 50 7.27 4.52 2.16
CA ALA A 50 7.02 3.35 3.01
C ALA A 50 7.12 2.02 2.23
N PRO A 51 8.28 1.68 1.63
CA PRO A 51 8.42 0.53 0.72
C PRO A 51 8.29 -0.83 1.40
N PHE A 52 8.47 -0.90 2.73
CA PHE A 52 8.48 -2.16 3.50
C PHE A 52 7.20 -2.39 4.33
N PHE A 53 6.23 -1.48 4.27
CA PHE A 53 4.99 -1.65 5.02
C PHE A 53 4.00 -2.51 4.24
N ILE A 54 3.61 -3.66 4.82
CA ILE A 54 2.56 -4.55 4.26
C ILE A 54 1.28 -3.77 3.92
N LEU A 55 0.92 -2.79 4.75
CA LEU A 55 -0.25 -1.97 4.54
C LEU A 55 -0.19 -1.17 3.22
N THR A 56 1.00 -0.71 2.82
CA THR A 56 1.21 -0.03 1.53
C THR A 56 0.78 -0.93 0.38
N TYR A 57 1.27 -2.17 0.35
CA TYR A 57 0.94 -3.15 -0.70
C TYR A 57 -0.55 -3.55 -0.72
N LEU A 58 -1.25 -3.48 0.41
CA LEU A 58 -2.70 -3.73 0.48
C LEU A 58 -3.53 -2.54 -0.01
N LEU A 59 -3.08 -1.30 0.23
CA LEU A 59 -3.80 -0.09 -0.16
C LEU A 59 -3.68 0.20 -1.65
N VAL A 60 -2.51 -0.03 -2.24
CA VAL A 60 -2.23 0.18 -3.67
C VAL A 60 -3.31 -0.41 -4.61
N PRO A 61 -3.67 -1.70 -4.52
CA PRO A 61 -4.67 -2.30 -5.40
C PRO A 61 -6.09 -1.74 -5.14
N VAL A 62 -6.41 -1.36 -3.89
CA VAL A 62 -7.68 -0.72 -3.55
C VAL A 62 -7.80 0.65 -4.22
N ILE A 63 -6.74 1.47 -4.15
CA ILE A 63 -6.69 2.80 -4.76
C ILE A 63 -6.70 2.70 -6.28
N GLY A 64 -5.91 1.78 -6.84
CA GLY A 64 -5.87 1.44 -8.27
C GLY A 64 -7.23 1.04 -8.84
N PHE A 65 -8.09 0.40 -8.03
CA PHE A 65 -9.43 0.01 -8.44
C PHE A 65 -10.48 1.10 -8.16
N ALA A 66 -10.48 1.68 -6.96
CA ALA A 66 -11.54 2.56 -6.48
C ALA A 66 -11.61 3.90 -7.23
N LEU A 67 -10.47 4.53 -7.52
CA LEU A 67 -10.41 5.84 -8.19
C LEU A 67 -10.99 5.79 -9.62
N PRO A 68 -10.52 4.89 -10.52
CA PRO A 68 -11.08 4.77 -11.86
C PRO A 68 -12.55 4.36 -11.86
N TYR A 69 -12.95 3.50 -10.91
CA TYR A 69 -14.33 3.08 -10.76
C TYR A 69 -15.25 4.24 -10.36
N TYR A 70 -14.83 5.05 -9.38
CA TYR A 70 -15.58 6.21 -8.91
C TYR A 70 -15.78 7.27 -10.01
N MET A 71 -14.77 7.44 -10.87
CA MET A 71 -14.78 8.35 -12.02
C MET A 71 -15.66 7.87 -13.18
N GLY A 72 -16.31 6.71 -13.05
CA GLY A 72 -17.39 6.26 -13.94
C GLY A 72 -17.00 5.16 -14.91
N ASN A 73 -15.77 4.63 -14.83
CA ASN A 73 -15.39 3.49 -15.67
C ASN A 73 -16.02 2.19 -15.15
N ARG A 74 -17.23 1.86 -15.64
CA ARG A 74 -17.99 0.66 -15.23
C ARG A 74 -17.79 -0.55 -16.13
N ARG A 75 -17.04 -0.39 -17.23
CA ARG A 75 -16.76 -1.46 -18.20
C ARG A 75 -15.62 -2.32 -17.69
N ILE A 76 -15.92 -3.57 -17.35
CA ILE A 76 -14.98 -4.52 -16.75
C ILE A 76 -13.72 -4.70 -17.58
N ARG A 77 -13.85 -4.80 -18.91
CA ARG A 77 -12.71 -4.89 -19.84
C ARG A 77 -11.74 -3.72 -19.68
N ASN A 78 -12.25 -2.51 -19.49
CA ASN A 78 -11.41 -1.32 -19.33
C ASN A 78 -10.75 -1.30 -17.95
N ILE A 79 -11.44 -1.76 -16.90
CA ILE A 79 -10.88 -1.87 -15.56
C ILE A 79 -9.72 -2.89 -15.57
N LEU A 80 -9.91 -4.05 -16.19
CA LEU A 80 -8.87 -5.09 -16.29
C LEU A 80 -7.65 -4.60 -17.07
N LEU A 81 -7.86 -4.01 -18.25
CA LEU A 81 -6.76 -3.50 -19.08
C LEU A 81 -5.99 -2.39 -18.36
N ALA A 82 -6.70 -1.45 -17.77
CA ALA A 82 -6.05 -0.34 -17.08
C ALA A 82 -5.42 -0.78 -15.74
N GLY A 83 -5.97 -1.80 -15.10
CA GLY A 83 -5.35 -2.49 -13.96
C GLY A 83 -4.02 -3.13 -14.34
N LEU A 84 -3.93 -3.78 -15.50
CA LEU A 84 -2.66 -4.34 -15.98
C LEU A 84 -1.60 -3.26 -16.22
N VAL A 85 -2.00 -2.15 -16.87
CA VAL A 85 -1.09 -1.00 -17.06
C VAL A 85 -0.68 -0.40 -15.72
N PHE A 86 -1.60 -0.27 -14.78
CA PHE A 86 -1.32 0.21 -13.43
C PHE A 86 -0.32 -0.70 -12.70
N LEU A 87 -0.50 -2.03 -12.74
CA LEU A 87 0.43 -2.99 -12.14
C LEU A 87 1.83 -2.89 -12.74
N LEU A 88 1.94 -2.68 -14.06
CA LEU A 88 3.23 -2.47 -14.72
C LEU A 88 3.91 -1.18 -14.21
N VAL A 89 3.16 -0.08 -14.10
CA VAL A 89 3.69 1.18 -13.56
C VAL A 89 4.12 1.02 -12.11
N VAL A 90 3.31 0.33 -11.29
CA VAL A 90 3.63 0.07 -9.89
C VAL A 90 4.90 -0.75 -9.75
N ALA A 91 5.05 -1.84 -10.52
CA ALA A 91 6.26 -2.66 -10.50
C ALA A 91 7.51 -1.84 -10.83
N LEU A 92 7.46 -1.03 -11.91
CA LEU A 92 8.57 -0.15 -12.28
C LEU A 92 8.90 0.89 -11.20
N MET A 93 7.89 1.45 -10.53
CA MET A 93 8.10 2.39 -9.44
C MET A 93 8.71 1.73 -8.20
N THR A 94 8.31 0.50 -7.89
CA THR A 94 8.91 -0.28 -6.80
C THR A 94 10.38 -0.54 -7.08
N ASP A 95 10.75 -0.93 -8.31
CA ASP A 95 12.16 -1.16 -8.67
C ASP A 95 13.03 0.09 -8.51
N VAL A 96 12.51 1.25 -8.94
CA VAL A 96 13.20 2.55 -8.78
C VAL A 96 13.35 2.90 -7.30
N SER A 97 12.32 2.62 -6.50
CA SER A 97 12.36 2.87 -5.05
C SER A 97 13.38 1.96 -4.37
N TYR A 98 13.39 0.67 -4.71
CA TYR A 98 14.26 -0.34 -4.13
C TYR A 98 15.73 -0.10 -4.48
N SER A 99 16.01 0.23 -5.75
CA SER A 99 17.36 0.60 -6.18
C SER A 99 17.88 1.84 -5.45
N ASN A 100 17.05 2.87 -5.25
CA ASN A 100 17.44 4.05 -4.45
C ASN A 100 17.79 3.68 -3.00
N VAL A 101 17.06 2.74 -2.37
CA VAL A 101 17.36 2.29 -1.00
C VAL A 101 18.71 1.56 -0.96
N ILE A 102 18.95 0.65 -1.91
CA ILE A 102 20.22 -0.07 -2.04
C ILE A 102 21.39 0.92 -2.16
N TYR A 103 21.24 1.97 -2.98
CA TYR A 103 22.32 2.91 -3.24
C TYR A 103 22.49 4.00 -2.18
N SER A 104 21.49 4.28 -1.34
CA SER A 104 21.57 5.31 -0.30
C SER A 104 22.05 4.79 1.06
N SER A 105 22.05 3.47 1.29
CA SER A 105 22.53 2.87 2.54
C SER A 105 24.06 2.81 2.60
N HIS A 106 24.71 3.96 2.75
CA HIS A 106 26.17 4.03 2.86
C HIS A 106 26.70 3.73 4.26
N ASP A 107 25.88 3.93 5.30
CA ASP A 107 26.27 3.69 6.68
C ASP A 107 25.71 2.36 7.17
N VAL A 108 26.59 1.51 7.70
CA VAL A 108 26.20 0.26 8.35
C VAL A 108 25.55 0.60 9.69
N VAL A 109 24.25 0.32 9.80
CA VAL A 109 23.51 0.44 11.06
C VAL A 109 24.00 -0.63 12.04
N PRO A 110 24.21 -0.30 13.33
CA PRO A 110 24.55 -1.28 14.36
C PRO A 110 23.63 -2.51 14.28
N GLY A 111 24.22 -3.69 14.19
CA GLY A 111 23.45 -4.93 14.16
C GLY A 111 22.84 -5.26 15.53
N THR A 112 22.09 -6.36 15.58
CA THR A 112 21.49 -6.86 16.82
C THR A 112 22.57 -7.26 17.83
N VAL A 113 22.77 -6.40 18.82
CA VAL A 113 23.68 -6.63 19.95
C VAL A 113 22.99 -7.61 20.91
N PRO A 114 23.57 -8.78 21.21
CA PRO A 114 23.04 -9.66 22.24
C PRO A 114 22.94 -8.92 23.59
N PRO A 115 21.83 -9.05 24.32
CA PRO A 115 21.69 -8.42 25.64
C PRO A 115 22.84 -8.87 26.55
N GLY A 116 23.56 -7.90 27.13
CA GLY A 116 24.70 -8.15 28.03
C GLY A 116 26.07 -8.24 27.34
N SER A 117 26.18 -8.04 26.03
CA SER A 117 27.49 -7.96 25.37
C SER A 117 28.18 -6.61 25.63
N ASN A 118 29.46 -6.68 26.01
CA ASN A 118 30.31 -5.51 26.28
C ASN A 118 30.86 -4.85 25.01
N ILE A 119 30.43 -5.31 23.83
CA ILE A 119 30.97 -4.93 22.53
C ILE A 119 29.81 -4.55 21.61
N THR A 120 29.91 -3.39 20.98
CA THR A 120 28.90 -2.87 20.06
C THR A 120 29.56 -2.27 18.83
N PHE A 121 29.03 -2.57 17.64
CA PHE A 121 29.41 -1.83 16.43
C PHE A 121 28.85 -0.42 16.50
N GLN A 122 29.70 0.60 16.36
CA GLN A 122 29.29 2.00 16.27
C GLN A 122 28.85 2.36 14.84
N GLY A 123 29.43 1.67 13.86
CA GLY A 123 29.19 1.88 12.45
C GLY A 123 30.21 1.12 11.62
N GLY A 124 30.11 1.32 10.32
CA GLY A 124 31.04 0.82 9.34
C GLY A 124 30.59 1.23 7.96
N GLY A 125 31.49 1.16 7.00
CA GLY A 125 31.23 1.63 5.66
C GLY A 125 32.28 1.13 4.69
N VAL A 126 32.11 1.54 3.44
CA VAL A 126 33.07 1.30 2.38
C VAL A 126 33.36 2.59 1.65
N THR A 127 34.64 2.90 1.46
CA THR A 127 35.09 4.09 0.74
C THR A 127 36.07 3.70 -0.37
N PRO A 128 35.86 4.15 -1.63
CA PRO A 128 34.62 4.74 -2.14
C PRO A 128 33.48 3.70 -2.20
N SER A 129 32.22 4.13 -2.15
CA SER A 129 31.07 3.22 -2.27
C SER A 129 30.82 2.73 -3.70
N MET A 130 31.39 3.46 -4.68
CA MET A 130 31.33 3.13 -6.10
C MET A 130 32.72 3.21 -6.73
N GLY A 131 33.03 2.25 -7.60
CA GLY A 131 34.30 2.19 -8.30
C GLY A 131 34.24 1.33 -9.56
N ASN A 132 35.40 1.01 -10.14
CA ASN A 132 35.55 0.00 -11.18
C ASN A 132 36.32 -1.21 -10.63
N GLY A 133 36.65 -2.18 -11.49
CA GLY A 133 37.38 -3.39 -11.07
C GLY A 133 38.82 -3.15 -10.57
N HIS A 134 39.35 -1.95 -10.74
CA HIS A 134 40.68 -1.54 -10.29
C HIS A 134 40.63 -0.62 -9.06
N THR A 135 39.44 -0.17 -8.66
CA THR A 135 39.27 0.65 -7.47
C THR A 135 39.56 -0.18 -6.23
N VAL A 136 40.42 0.34 -5.35
CA VAL A 136 40.64 -0.22 -4.03
C VAL A 136 39.51 0.28 -3.13
N PHE A 137 38.70 -0.67 -2.65
CA PHE A 137 37.65 -0.43 -1.68
C PHE A 137 38.21 -0.62 -0.28
N THR A 138 38.11 0.42 0.53
CA THR A 138 38.48 0.42 1.95
C THR A 138 37.23 0.17 2.78
N PHE A 139 37.14 -1.02 3.36
CA PHE A 139 36.08 -1.40 4.28
C PHE A 139 36.51 -1.05 5.70
N GLU A 140 35.74 -0.21 6.37
CA GLU A 140 36.03 0.26 7.72
C GLU A 140 34.90 -0.14 8.67
N ALA A 141 35.24 -0.60 9.87
CA ALA A 141 34.26 -0.90 10.92
C ALA A 141 34.76 -0.40 12.27
N THR A 142 33.91 0.33 12.98
CA THR A 142 34.23 0.88 14.30
C THR A 142 33.51 0.08 15.38
N VAL A 143 34.28 -0.42 16.34
CA VAL A 143 33.79 -1.24 17.45
C VAL A 143 34.06 -0.52 18.77
N LEU A 144 33.02 -0.33 19.56
CA LEU A 144 33.11 0.11 20.95
C LEU A 144 33.16 -1.11 21.87
N SER A 145 34.12 -1.15 22.79
CA SER A 145 34.17 -2.12 23.87
C SER A 145 34.27 -1.42 25.23
N ASN A 146 33.62 -1.97 26.25
CA ASN A 146 33.78 -1.46 27.62
C ASN A 146 35.22 -1.73 28.10
N ALA A 147 35.81 -0.79 28.85
CA ALA A 147 37.14 -0.94 29.43
C ALA A 147 37.19 -2.16 30.37
N GLY A 148 37.72 -3.24 29.82
CA GLY A 148 38.13 -4.46 30.49
C GLY A 148 39.19 -5.10 29.61
N ASN A 149 40.04 -5.95 30.19
CA ASN A 149 41.22 -6.56 29.55
C ASN A 149 40.85 -7.60 28.46
N HIS A 150 39.76 -7.39 27.75
CA HIS A 150 39.30 -8.24 26.66
C HIS A 150 40.09 -7.89 25.42
N THR A 151 41.01 -8.78 25.05
CA THR A 151 41.57 -8.81 23.70
C THR A 151 40.41 -9.02 22.73
N LEU A 152 40.11 -7.98 21.94
CA LEU A 152 39.10 -8.09 20.89
C LEU A 152 39.58 -9.13 19.88
N SER A 153 38.74 -10.11 19.56
CA SER A 153 38.98 -10.96 18.40
C SER A 153 39.05 -10.07 17.15
N PRO A 154 39.88 -10.42 16.15
CA PRO A 154 39.90 -9.67 14.90
C PRO A 154 38.49 -9.63 14.28
N ALA A 155 38.07 -8.44 13.86
CA ALA A 155 36.83 -8.29 13.11
C ALA A 155 36.97 -8.98 11.74
N HIS A 156 35.86 -9.43 11.18
CA HIS A 156 35.77 -10.00 9.85
C HIS A 156 34.91 -9.11 8.97
N VAL A 157 35.32 -8.95 7.72
CA VAL A 157 34.47 -8.44 6.65
C VAL A 157 34.03 -9.61 5.78
N VAL A 158 32.73 -9.69 5.54
CA VAL A 158 32.15 -10.67 4.63
C VAL A 158 31.53 -9.91 3.47
N ILE A 159 32.01 -10.18 2.26
CA ILE A 159 31.53 -9.58 1.02
C ILE A 159 30.90 -10.69 0.18
N LEU A 160 29.65 -10.47 -0.22
CA LEU A 160 28.83 -11.36 -1.01
C LEU A 160 28.53 -10.71 -2.36
N LYS A 161 28.38 -11.51 -3.41
CA LYS A 161 27.76 -11.05 -4.66
C LYS A 161 26.27 -10.87 -4.44
N LEU A 162 25.73 -9.74 -4.88
CA LEU A 162 24.30 -9.49 -4.73
C LEU A 162 23.44 -10.50 -5.53
N SER A 163 23.92 -10.99 -6.68
CA SER A 163 23.16 -11.85 -7.60
C SER A 163 22.86 -13.26 -7.09
N ASP A 164 23.79 -13.88 -6.37
CA ASP A 164 23.68 -15.27 -5.91
C ASP A 164 23.92 -15.41 -4.40
N LEU A 165 24.15 -14.28 -3.70
CA LEU A 165 24.58 -14.23 -2.31
C LEU A 165 25.83 -15.09 -2.03
N GLY A 166 26.60 -15.42 -3.07
CA GLY A 166 27.83 -16.19 -2.97
C GLY A 166 28.93 -15.39 -2.30
N THR A 167 29.59 -16.00 -1.31
CA THR A 167 30.71 -15.37 -0.59
C THR A 167 31.89 -15.14 -1.53
N VAL A 168 32.28 -13.88 -1.68
CA VAL A 168 33.47 -13.45 -2.44
C VAL A 168 34.66 -13.30 -1.52
N VAL A 169 34.44 -12.65 -0.37
CA VAL A 169 35.47 -12.39 0.63
C VAL A 169 34.92 -12.77 2.00
N ASN A 170 35.72 -13.48 2.76
CA ASN A 170 35.55 -13.67 4.20
C ASN A 170 36.93 -13.57 4.82
N SER A 171 37.28 -12.38 5.32
CA SER A 171 38.65 -12.09 5.73
C SER A 171 38.68 -11.32 7.04
N THR A 172 39.73 -11.58 7.82
CA THR A 172 40.04 -10.82 9.02
C THR A 172 40.50 -9.42 8.64
N MET A 173 39.98 -8.42 9.33
CA MET A 173 40.35 -7.02 9.20
C MET A 173 41.54 -6.70 10.09
N MET A 174 42.33 -5.71 9.71
CA MET A 174 43.45 -5.22 10.51
C MET A 174 42.98 -4.09 11.43
N VAL A 175 43.60 -3.95 12.60
CA VAL A 175 43.36 -2.81 13.48
C VAL A 175 44.09 -1.59 12.89
N GLU A 176 43.35 -0.54 12.58
CA GLU A 176 43.91 0.74 12.11
C GLU A 176 44.20 1.67 13.29
N SER A 177 43.25 1.81 14.21
CA SER A 177 43.42 2.66 15.38
C SER A 177 42.66 2.13 16.59
N THR A 178 43.21 2.40 17.77
CA THR A 178 42.58 2.13 19.06
C THR A 178 42.66 3.39 19.90
N SER A 179 41.51 3.92 20.30
CA SER A 179 41.41 5.12 21.13
C SER A 179 40.51 4.88 22.34
N SER A 180 40.68 5.68 23.38
CA SER A 180 39.77 5.67 24.54
C SER A 180 38.78 6.82 24.41
N SER A 181 37.49 6.51 24.39
CA SER A 181 36.43 7.51 24.45
C SER A 181 36.40 8.19 25.83
N SER A 182 35.85 9.41 25.88
CA SER A 182 35.61 10.15 27.12
C SER A 182 34.73 9.40 28.13
N THR A 183 33.97 8.41 27.68
CA THR A 183 33.12 7.54 28.51
C THR A 183 33.85 6.33 29.10
N GLY A 184 35.17 6.23 28.92
CA GLY A 184 35.96 5.09 29.37
C GLY A 184 35.78 3.83 28.53
N LYS A 185 35.13 3.91 27.37
CA LYS A 185 35.07 2.81 26.39
C LYS A 185 36.27 2.86 25.45
N THR A 186 36.76 1.70 25.04
CA THR A 186 37.77 1.57 23.98
C THR A 186 37.07 1.56 22.63
N VAL A 187 37.48 2.43 21.72
CA VAL A 187 37.01 2.51 20.34
C VAL A 187 38.12 1.95 19.46
N THR A 188 37.83 0.85 18.77
CA THR A 188 38.77 0.19 17.85
C THR A 188 38.21 0.28 16.43
N THR A 189 38.99 0.86 15.52
CA THR A 189 38.67 0.90 14.09
C THR A 189 39.42 -0.19 13.37
N PHE A 190 38.69 -1.00 12.61
CA PHE A 190 39.20 -2.07 11.78
C PHE A 190 39.11 -1.69 10.32
N VAL A 191 40.14 -2.01 9.53
CA VAL A 191 40.20 -1.74 8.10
C VAL A 191 40.55 -2.99 7.30
N TYR A 192 39.94 -3.12 6.13
CA TYR A 192 40.28 -4.11 5.13
C TYR A 192 40.22 -3.50 3.73
N ASN A 193 41.32 -3.62 2.97
CA ASN A 193 41.44 -3.06 1.63
C ASN A 193 41.43 -4.18 0.61
N THR A 194 40.57 -4.07 -0.41
CA THR A 194 40.54 -5.04 -1.50
C THR A 194 40.05 -4.43 -2.81
N THR A 195 40.32 -5.11 -3.91
CA THR A 195 39.72 -4.82 -5.22
C THR A 195 38.62 -5.83 -5.51
N LEU A 196 37.52 -5.38 -6.10
CA LEU A 196 36.36 -6.21 -6.40
C LEU A 196 36.20 -6.39 -7.91
N ALA A 197 35.59 -7.51 -8.34
CA ALA A 197 35.36 -7.77 -9.76
C ALA A 197 34.43 -6.71 -10.38
N SER A 198 34.77 -6.21 -11.57
CA SER A 198 34.07 -5.11 -12.25
C SER A 198 32.63 -5.45 -12.64
N GLY A 199 31.76 -4.44 -12.63
CA GLY A 199 30.40 -4.55 -13.19
C GLY A 199 29.41 -5.31 -12.30
N LEU A 200 29.76 -5.53 -11.04
CA LEU A 200 28.94 -6.24 -10.06
C LEU A 200 28.58 -5.33 -8.88
N VAL A 201 27.42 -5.61 -8.30
CA VAL A 201 26.99 -5.05 -7.02
C VAL A 201 27.29 -6.09 -5.94
N PHE A 202 27.91 -5.63 -4.86
CA PHE A 202 28.31 -6.44 -3.73
C PHE A 202 27.54 -6.00 -2.50
N VAL A 203 27.35 -6.96 -1.62
CA VAL A 203 26.70 -6.80 -0.34
C VAL A 203 27.71 -7.16 0.72
N TYR A 204 27.82 -6.37 1.77
CA TYR A 204 28.78 -6.64 2.84
C TYR A 204 28.19 -6.47 4.21
N TYR A 205 28.78 -7.18 5.17
CA TYR A 205 28.53 -6.99 6.59
C TYR A 205 29.81 -7.27 7.37
N PHE A 206 29.88 -6.72 8.57
CA PHE A 206 30.96 -6.96 9.50
C PHE A 206 30.54 -7.96 10.56
N ALA A 207 31.46 -8.81 10.97
CA ALA A 207 31.23 -9.80 12.00
C ALA A 207 32.40 -9.83 12.98
N LEU A 208 32.12 -9.97 14.27
CA LEU A 208 33.14 -10.09 15.30
C LEU A 208 32.74 -11.18 16.29
N ASN A 209 33.71 -11.98 16.70
CA ASN A 209 33.50 -13.03 17.69
C ASN A 209 33.78 -12.48 19.10
N SER A 210 32.73 -12.37 19.90
CA SER A 210 32.82 -12.01 21.32
C SER A 210 32.52 -13.25 22.15
N SER A 211 33.54 -13.81 22.82
CA SER A 211 33.39 -14.92 23.76
C SER A 211 32.65 -16.15 23.18
N GLY A 212 32.90 -16.47 21.92
CA GLY A 212 32.29 -17.62 21.22
C GLY A 212 30.97 -17.31 20.51
N THR A 213 30.45 -16.09 20.62
CA THR A 213 29.24 -15.65 19.90
C THR A 213 29.58 -14.62 18.83
N TRP A 214 29.12 -14.87 17.61
CA TRP A 214 29.29 -13.94 16.49
C TRP A 214 28.26 -12.81 16.54
N ILE A 215 28.75 -11.59 16.70
CA ILE A 215 27.97 -10.36 16.55
C ILE A 215 28.14 -9.90 15.11
N LYS A 216 27.03 -9.65 14.41
CA LYS A 216 27.03 -9.24 12.99
C LYS A 216 26.37 -7.87 12.86
N THR A 217 26.85 -7.04 11.96
CA THR A 217 26.17 -5.80 11.60
C THR A 217 24.97 -6.05 10.68
N SER A 218 24.16 -5.01 10.48
CA SER A 218 23.28 -4.98 9.32
C SER A 218 24.09 -5.05 8.01
N VAL A 219 23.37 -5.37 6.94
CA VAL A 219 23.93 -5.56 5.61
C VAL A 219 23.91 -4.22 4.85
N SER A 220 25.01 -3.86 4.20
CA SER A 220 25.14 -2.68 3.33
C SER A 220 25.68 -3.08 1.94
N THR A 221 25.76 -2.13 1.00
CA THR A 221 26.13 -2.41 -0.40
C THR A 221 27.31 -1.58 -0.90
N ALA A 222 28.11 -2.19 -1.77
CA ALA A 222 29.22 -1.58 -2.48
C ALA A 222 29.07 -1.90 -3.97
N SER A 223 29.39 -0.97 -4.87
CA SER A 223 29.22 -1.18 -6.31
C SER A 223 30.52 -0.99 -7.08
N THR A 224 30.83 -1.92 -7.97
CA THR A 224 31.87 -1.72 -9.02
C THR A 224 31.26 -1.43 -10.39
N ALA A 225 29.94 -1.34 -10.44
CA ALA A 225 29.20 -1.00 -11.65
C ALA A 225 29.03 0.53 -11.72
N THR A 226 29.29 1.08 -12.90
CA THR A 226 28.95 2.47 -13.23
C THR A 226 27.43 2.66 -13.22
N PRO A 227 26.89 3.88 -12.97
CA PRO A 227 25.44 4.12 -12.94
C PRO A 227 24.66 3.66 -14.19
N SER A 228 25.31 3.56 -15.35
CA SER A 228 24.70 3.03 -16.58
C SER A 228 24.79 1.50 -16.69
N SER A 229 25.82 0.87 -16.12
CA SER A 229 25.98 -0.58 -16.09
C SER A 229 25.36 -1.24 -14.85
N THR A 230 25.01 -0.47 -13.82
CA THR A 230 24.32 -0.93 -12.61
C THR A 230 22.89 -1.36 -12.89
N PHE A 231 22.13 -0.62 -13.71
CA PHE A 231 20.79 -1.04 -14.11
C PHE A 231 20.83 -2.37 -14.86
N VAL A 232 21.81 -2.53 -15.75
CA VAL A 232 22.04 -3.79 -16.47
C VAL A 232 22.48 -4.89 -15.50
N SER A 233 23.35 -4.59 -14.53
CA SER A 233 23.82 -5.52 -13.51
C SER A 233 22.67 -5.98 -12.60
N LEU A 234 21.81 -5.07 -12.16
CA LEU A 234 20.61 -5.35 -11.34
C LEU A 234 19.50 -6.07 -12.12
N MET A 235 19.34 -5.78 -13.41
CA MET A 235 18.49 -6.56 -14.31
C MET A 235 19.06 -7.97 -14.47
N SER A 236 20.38 -8.09 -14.67
CA SER A 236 21.06 -9.37 -14.87
C SER A 236 21.19 -10.22 -13.61
N SER A 237 21.20 -9.58 -12.43
CA SER A 237 21.22 -10.27 -11.14
C SER A 237 19.88 -10.94 -10.82
N GLY A 238 18.86 -10.72 -11.65
CA GLY A 238 17.52 -11.26 -11.44
C GLY A 238 16.78 -10.59 -10.29
N ILE A 239 17.37 -9.63 -9.57
CA ILE A 239 16.73 -9.00 -8.42
C ILE A 239 15.61 -8.09 -8.86
N ILE A 240 15.85 -7.19 -9.83
CA ILE A 240 14.79 -6.35 -10.40
C ILE A 240 13.69 -7.24 -10.95
N ILE A 241 14.05 -8.30 -11.69
CA ILE A 241 13.06 -9.22 -12.24
C ILE A 241 12.26 -9.91 -11.13
N SER A 242 12.93 -10.39 -10.07
CA SER A 242 12.29 -11.08 -8.95
C SER A 242 11.39 -10.14 -8.13
N ASP A 243 11.80 -8.89 -7.94
CA ASP A 243 11.06 -7.88 -7.17
C ASP A 243 9.88 -7.35 -7.99
N SER A 244 10.09 -7.06 -9.28
CA SER A 244 9.03 -6.76 -10.24
C SER A 244 8.00 -7.87 -10.33
N VAL A 245 8.44 -9.13 -10.50
CA VAL A 245 7.55 -10.28 -10.61
C VAL A 245 6.85 -10.52 -9.27
N GLY A 246 7.56 -10.42 -8.15
CA GLY A 246 7.00 -10.52 -6.82
C GLY A 246 5.92 -9.46 -6.58
N THR A 247 6.22 -8.19 -6.86
CA THR A 247 5.29 -7.07 -6.77
C THR A 247 4.08 -7.29 -7.69
N PHE A 248 4.30 -7.73 -8.93
CA PHE A 248 3.24 -8.00 -9.88
C PHE A 248 2.32 -9.13 -9.40
N ILE A 249 2.88 -10.20 -8.84
CA ILE A 249 2.11 -11.31 -8.28
C ILE A 249 1.35 -10.86 -7.04
N PHE A 250 2.01 -10.26 -6.05
CA PHE A 250 1.37 -9.84 -4.79
C PHE A 250 0.29 -8.78 -5.04
N VAL A 251 0.65 -7.64 -5.63
CA VAL A 251 -0.30 -6.54 -5.90
C VAL A 251 -1.35 -6.99 -6.92
N GLY A 252 -0.96 -7.78 -7.92
CA GLY A 252 -1.86 -8.31 -8.93
C GLY A 252 -2.91 -9.26 -8.36
N ILE A 253 -2.53 -10.21 -7.50
CA ILE A 253 -3.47 -11.12 -6.84
C ILE A 253 -4.51 -10.32 -6.05
N PHE A 254 -4.08 -9.31 -5.28
CA PHE A 254 -5.03 -8.46 -4.54
C PHE A 254 -5.90 -7.62 -5.48
N TYR A 255 -5.33 -7.00 -6.51
CA TYR A 255 -6.08 -6.21 -7.48
C TYR A 255 -7.15 -7.05 -8.18
N PHE A 256 -6.76 -8.19 -8.76
CA PHE A 256 -7.69 -9.08 -9.45
C PHE A 256 -8.65 -9.77 -8.47
N GLY A 257 -8.24 -10.03 -7.24
CA GLY A 257 -9.11 -10.49 -6.15
C GLY A 257 -10.22 -9.49 -5.85
N ILE A 258 -9.90 -8.19 -5.73
CA ILE A 258 -10.88 -7.12 -5.56
C ILE A 258 -11.83 -7.06 -6.76
N VAL A 259 -11.29 -7.09 -7.99
CA VAL A 259 -12.11 -7.11 -9.20
C VAL A 259 -13.04 -8.35 -9.20
N PHE A 260 -12.54 -9.51 -8.82
CA PHE A 260 -13.31 -10.75 -8.76
C PHE A 260 -14.45 -10.69 -7.73
N VAL A 261 -14.16 -10.25 -6.50
CA VAL A 261 -15.21 -10.05 -5.47
C VAL A 261 -16.23 -9.02 -5.94
N PHE A 262 -15.79 -7.93 -6.56
CA PHE A 262 -16.69 -6.93 -7.14
C PHE A 262 -17.60 -7.53 -8.23
N LEU A 263 -17.06 -8.41 -9.09
CA LEU A 263 -17.86 -9.13 -10.09
C LEU A 263 -18.90 -10.04 -9.44
N LEU A 264 -18.53 -10.77 -8.38
CA LEU A 264 -19.46 -11.63 -7.63
C LEU A 264 -20.59 -10.82 -7.00
N ILE A 265 -20.28 -9.69 -6.34
CA ILE A 265 -21.28 -8.79 -5.76
C ILE A 265 -22.22 -8.27 -6.85
N ARG A 266 -21.66 -7.82 -7.98
CA ARG A 266 -22.45 -7.31 -9.11
C ARG A 266 -23.35 -8.39 -9.72
N GLN A 267 -22.87 -9.62 -9.84
CA GLN A 267 -23.68 -10.74 -10.32
C GLN A 267 -24.79 -11.10 -9.33
N ASN A 268 -24.48 -11.14 -8.03
CA ASN A 268 -25.45 -11.43 -6.99
C ASN A 268 -26.58 -10.38 -6.97
N ASN A 269 -26.24 -9.10 -7.07
CA ASN A 269 -27.23 -8.02 -7.13
C ASN A 269 -28.13 -8.15 -8.36
N ARG A 270 -27.56 -8.45 -9.54
CA ARG A 270 -28.35 -8.73 -10.75
C ARG A 270 -29.29 -9.93 -10.58
N ARG A 271 -28.89 -10.97 -9.84
CA ARG A 271 -29.76 -12.12 -9.53
C ARG A 271 -30.88 -11.69 -8.59
N LYS A 272 -30.60 -10.91 -7.55
CA LYS A 272 -31.60 -10.36 -6.63
C LYS A 272 -32.63 -9.48 -7.36
N ASP A 273 -32.18 -8.59 -8.25
CA ASP A 273 -33.08 -7.73 -9.02
C ASP A 273 -34.03 -8.56 -9.91
N ARG A 274 -33.52 -9.63 -10.53
CA ARG A 274 -34.35 -10.56 -11.32
C ARG A 274 -35.37 -11.31 -10.47
N LEU A 275 -34.98 -11.75 -9.27
CA LEU A 275 -35.89 -12.42 -8.33
C LEU A 275 -36.98 -11.46 -7.81
N LEU A 276 -36.63 -10.20 -7.54
CA LEU A 276 -37.59 -9.18 -7.15
C LEU A 276 -38.54 -8.81 -8.29
N ALA A 277 -38.06 -8.79 -9.54
CA ALA A 277 -38.90 -8.57 -10.72
C ALA A 277 -39.84 -9.75 -11.04
N MET A 278 -39.46 -10.98 -10.68
CA MET A 278 -40.30 -12.18 -10.83
C MET A 278 -41.31 -12.36 -9.70
N ARG A 279 -41.14 -11.66 -8.57
CA ARG A 279 -42.11 -11.72 -7.47
C ARG A 279 -43.43 -11.10 -7.97
N PRO A 280 -44.55 -11.87 -8.04
CA PRO A 280 -45.82 -11.32 -8.47
C PRO A 280 -46.17 -10.16 -7.54
N ASN A 281 -46.45 -9.01 -8.16
CA ASN A 281 -46.75 -7.78 -7.43
C ASN A 281 -48.10 -7.99 -6.72
N PRO A 282 -48.15 -8.19 -5.38
CA PRO A 282 -49.39 -8.58 -4.69
C PRO A 282 -50.47 -7.50 -4.80
N MET A 283 -50.07 -6.27 -5.16
CA MET A 283 -50.95 -5.13 -5.36
C MET A 283 -51.70 -5.17 -6.70
N LYS A 284 -51.13 -5.81 -7.74
CA LYS A 284 -51.87 -6.05 -9.00
C LYS A 284 -52.88 -7.18 -8.85
N GLU A 285 -52.53 -8.24 -8.13
CA GLU A 285 -53.48 -9.33 -7.85
C GLU A 285 -54.64 -8.91 -6.95
N ALA A 286 -54.43 -7.95 -6.03
CA ALA A 286 -55.51 -7.39 -5.22
C ALA A 286 -56.49 -6.53 -6.04
N ASN A 287 -55.98 -5.74 -7.00
CA ASN A 287 -56.84 -4.93 -7.88
C ASN A 287 -57.58 -5.78 -8.93
N ASP A 288 -56.94 -6.81 -9.48
CA ASP A 288 -57.60 -7.73 -10.43
C ASP A 288 -58.67 -8.61 -9.75
N ARG A 289 -58.53 -8.89 -8.44
CA ARG A 289 -59.58 -9.58 -7.66
C ARG A 289 -60.71 -8.65 -7.20
N SER A 290 -60.47 -7.33 -7.12
CA SER A 290 -61.50 -6.36 -6.73
C SER A 290 -62.43 -5.93 -7.87
N GLY A 291 -62.11 -6.28 -9.13
CA GLY A 291 -62.93 -5.95 -10.30
C GLY A 291 -63.97 -7.00 -10.72
N LYS A 292 -64.01 -8.18 -10.09
CA LYS A 292 -65.00 -9.23 -10.37
C LYS A 292 -66.11 -9.22 -9.33
N ASN A 293 -67.16 -8.48 -9.62
CA ASN A 293 -68.47 -8.57 -8.98
C ASN A 293 -68.94 -10.04 -8.96
N THR A 294 -68.79 -10.69 -7.81
CA THR A 294 -69.58 -11.86 -7.46
C THR A 294 -70.10 -11.65 -6.04
N SER A 295 -71.41 -11.72 -5.94
CA SER A 295 -72.27 -11.49 -4.80
C SER A 295 -71.84 -12.22 -3.52
N PRO A 296 -72.19 -11.69 -2.33
CA PRO A 296 -71.83 -12.32 -1.06
C PRO A 296 -72.66 -13.59 -0.83
N PRO A 297 -72.05 -14.75 -0.51
CA PRO A 297 -72.79 -15.85 0.07
C PRO A 297 -72.97 -15.62 1.57
N LYS A 298 -74.20 -15.82 2.03
CA LYS A 298 -74.62 -15.74 3.43
C LYS A 298 -73.89 -16.81 4.28
N THR A 299 -73.29 -16.32 5.37
CA THR A 299 -73.12 -16.93 6.70
C THR A 299 -73.30 -18.45 6.87
N GLN A 300 -72.25 -19.11 7.40
CA GLN A 300 -72.42 -20.08 8.49
C GLN A 300 -71.19 -20.13 9.41
N TYR A 301 -71.44 -19.89 10.70
CA TYR A 301 -70.50 -19.97 11.81
C TYR A 301 -70.05 -21.41 12.10
N ARG A 302 -68.76 -21.62 12.39
CA ARG A 302 -68.32 -22.48 13.50
C ARG A 302 -66.90 -22.14 13.92
N GLY A 303 -66.72 -21.85 15.20
CA GLY A 303 -65.56 -21.16 15.75
C GLY A 303 -64.31 -21.99 15.98
N MET A 304 -63.20 -21.27 16.20
CA MET A 304 -62.05 -21.69 17.01
C MET A 304 -61.25 -20.45 17.45
N PRO A 305 -60.50 -20.53 18.56
CA PRO A 305 -60.04 -19.36 19.29
C PRO A 305 -58.76 -18.73 18.72
N ARG A 306 -58.93 -17.46 18.34
CA ARG A 306 -58.05 -16.30 18.52
C ARG A 306 -56.67 -16.57 19.16
N ARG A 307 -55.64 -16.72 18.31
CA ARG A 307 -54.26 -16.35 18.64
C ARG A 307 -54.00 -14.97 18.04
N GLN A 308 -53.84 -13.96 18.90
CA GLN A 308 -53.56 -12.59 18.49
C GLN A 308 -52.11 -12.50 18.01
N GLU A 309 -51.91 -12.42 16.69
CA GLU A 309 -50.71 -11.79 16.13
C GLU A 309 -51.03 -10.32 15.83
N PRO A 310 -50.11 -9.40 16.18
CA PRO A 310 -50.37 -7.97 16.02
C PRO A 310 -50.43 -7.61 14.54
N ARG A 311 -51.59 -7.09 14.13
CA ARG A 311 -51.76 -6.36 12.86
C ARG A 311 -50.76 -5.21 12.84
N THR A 312 -49.71 -5.34 12.04
CA THR A 312 -48.91 -4.19 11.61
C THR A 312 -49.81 -3.29 10.76
N VAL A 313 -50.30 -2.22 11.38
CA VAL A 313 -50.92 -1.08 10.71
C VAL A 313 -49.94 -0.63 9.62
N LYS A 314 -50.38 -0.62 8.35
CA LYS A 314 -49.63 0.01 7.26
C LYS A 314 -49.56 1.50 7.60
N LYS A 315 -48.47 1.93 8.23
CA LYS A 315 -48.15 3.35 8.39
C LYS A 315 -47.94 3.91 6.99
N GLU A 316 -48.75 4.88 6.61
CA GLU A 316 -48.62 5.60 5.35
C GLU A 316 -47.27 6.33 5.36
N LYS A 317 -46.53 6.22 4.25
CA LYS A 317 -45.20 6.82 4.12
C LYS A 317 -45.34 8.19 3.49
N TRP A 318 -44.76 9.21 4.13
CA TRP A 318 -44.74 10.58 3.64
C TRP A 318 -43.44 10.85 2.90
N THR A 319 -43.44 11.80 1.96
CA THR A 319 -42.25 12.15 1.17
C THR A 319 -41.80 13.56 1.55
N CYS A 320 -40.52 13.71 1.92
CA CYS A 320 -39.94 15.00 2.26
C CYS A 320 -39.99 15.95 1.06
N SER A 321 -40.57 17.13 1.24
CA SER A 321 -40.76 18.14 0.19
C SER A 321 -39.45 18.69 -0.38
N SER A 322 -38.39 18.83 0.42
CA SER A 322 -37.14 19.43 -0.06
C SER A 322 -36.18 18.46 -0.73
N CYS A 323 -36.18 17.17 -0.36
CA CYS A 323 -35.24 16.19 -0.92
C CYS A 323 -35.88 14.97 -1.59
N GLY A 324 -37.19 14.78 -1.47
CA GLY A 324 -37.91 13.65 -2.08
C GLY A 324 -37.69 12.30 -1.38
N ALA A 325 -37.08 12.26 -0.18
CA ALA A 325 -36.88 11.03 0.57
C ALA A 325 -38.17 10.58 1.27
N GLU A 326 -38.43 9.26 1.31
CA GLU A 326 -39.52 8.69 2.11
C GLU A 326 -39.18 8.77 3.60
N VAL A 327 -40.06 9.39 4.40
CA VAL A 327 -39.92 9.55 5.84
C VAL A 327 -41.16 8.99 6.55
N SER A 328 -40.97 8.42 7.74
CA SER A 328 -42.05 7.99 8.62
C SER A 328 -42.81 9.20 9.17
N GLU A 329 -44.14 9.10 9.29
CA GLU A 329 -45.03 10.16 9.77
C GLU A 329 -44.67 10.68 11.17
N ASP A 330 -44.07 9.83 12.01
CA ASP A 330 -43.65 10.18 13.38
C ASP A 330 -42.28 10.88 13.45
N ALA A 331 -41.62 11.17 12.32
CA ALA A 331 -40.28 11.77 12.33
C ALA A 331 -40.33 13.30 12.29
N GLU A 332 -39.77 13.96 13.29
CA GLU A 332 -39.62 15.42 13.35
C GLU A 332 -38.53 15.96 12.41
N VAL A 333 -37.63 15.09 11.91
CA VAL A 333 -36.47 15.48 11.08
C VAL A 333 -36.27 14.50 9.93
N CYS A 334 -36.03 15.01 8.73
CA CYS A 334 -35.68 14.20 7.58
C CYS A 334 -34.28 13.57 7.75
N SER A 335 -34.21 12.24 7.67
CA SER A 335 -32.95 11.49 7.80
C SER A 335 -31.96 11.71 6.64
N SER A 336 -32.42 12.21 5.49
CA SER A 336 -31.56 12.44 4.31
C SER A 336 -31.04 13.87 4.19
N CYS A 337 -31.83 14.89 4.54
CA CYS A 337 -31.43 16.30 4.38
C CYS A 337 -31.36 17.09 5.70
N GLY A 338 -31.83 16.53 6.82
CA GLY A 338 -31.80 17.20 8.12
C GLY A 338 -32.84 18.32 8.31
N GLU A 339 -33.79 18.45 7.38
CA GLU A 339 -34.88 19.42 7.49
C GLU A 339 -35.89 19.00 8.55
N LYS A 340 -36.33 19.95 9.37
CA LYS A 340 -37.37 19.74 10.39
C LYS A 340 -38.75 19.90 9.76
N PHE A 341 -39.66 19.00 10.11
CA PHE A 341 -41.06 19.12 9.72
C PHE A 341 -41.80 19.89 10.82
N ASP A 342 -42.43 21.01 10.44
CA ASP A 342 -43.33 21.78 11.31
C ASP A 342 -44.75 21.16 11.32
#